data_AF-A0A9P5V688-F1
#
_entry.id   AF-A0A9P5V688-F1
#
_cell.length_a   1.000
_cell.length_b   1.000
_cell.length_c   1.000
_cell.angle_alpha   90.00
_cell.angle_beta   90.00
_cell.angle_gamma   90.00
#
_symmetry.space_group_name_H-M   'P 1'
#
loop_
_entity.id
_entity.type
_entity.pdbx_description
1 polymer ?
#
loop_
_entity_poly.entity_id
_entity_poly.type
_entity_poly.pdbx_seq_one_letter_code
_entity_poly.pdbx_strand_id
1 'polypeptide(L)'
;GADAGSRFVNSVKLASHLANVGDAKTLVISPAATTHQQMTDEEQQAAGVTKDHIRVSVGIEHIDDIKADFEQAIAAALQKA
;
A
#
# COMPACT_ATOMS: atom_id res chain seq x y z
N GLY A 1 6.41 0.77 -9.62
CA GLY A 1 6.30 2.16 -10.14
C GLY A 1 5.32 2.96 -9.31
N ALA A 2 5.66 4.20 -8.94
CA ALA A 2 4.94 5.01 -7.94
C ALA A 2 3.45 5.18 -8.25
N ASP A 3 3.09 5.57 -9.48
CA ASP A 3 1.68 5.76 -9.87
C ASP A 3 0.86 4.48 -9.76
N ALA A 4 1.44 3.34 -10.13
CA ALA A 4 0.76 2.06 -9.99
C ALA A 4 0.56 1.69 -8.51
N GLY A 5 1.52 2.00 -7.64
CA GLY A 5 1.38 1.83 -6.20
C GLY A 5 0.26 2.68 -5.62
N SER A 6 0.18 3.96 -6.01
CA SER A 6 -0.91 4.85 -5.60
C SER A 6 -2.27 4.36 -6.10
N ARG A 7 -2.36 3.88 -7.35
CA ARG A 7 -3.59 3.27 -7.87
C ARG A 7 -3.99 2.02 -7.11
N PHE A 8 -3.04 1.16 -6.75
CA PHE A 8 -3.30 -0.04 -5.94
C PHE A 8 -3.90 0.34 -4.58
N VAL A 9 -3.24 1.24 -3.83
CA VAL A 9 -3.71 1.69 -2.50
C VAL A 9 -5.09 2.33 -2.54
N ASN A 10 -5.45 2.99 -3.66
CA ASN A 10 -6.78 3.57 -3.84
C ASN A 10 -7.83 2.57 -4.35
N SER A 11 -7.41 1.39 -4.82
CA SER A 11 -8.30 0.40 -5.45
C SER A 11 -8.72 -0.73 -4.50
N VAL A 12 -8.05 -0.88 -3.36
CA VAL A 12 -8.45 -1.86 -2.33
C VAL A 12 -9.85 -1.55 -1.80
N LYS A 13 -10.61 -2.60 -1.50
CA LYS A 13 -12.00 -2.55 -1.04
C LYS A 13 -12.17 -3.15 0.35
N LEU A 14 -11.29 -4.07 0.74
CA LEU A 14 -11.24 -4.68 2.06
C LEU A 14 -10.16 -4.01 2.91
N ALA A 15 -8.94 -3.94 2.39
CA ALA A 15 -7.84 -3.30 3.11
C ALA A 15 -8.07 -1.79 3.26
N SER A 16 -7.61 -1.23 4.38
CA SER A 16 -7.78 0.19 4.68
C SER A 16 -6.49 0.99 4.47
N HIS A 17 -6.60 2.17 3.86
CA HIS A 17 -5.47 3.10 3.72
C HIS A 17 -5.26 3.89 5.02
N LEU A 18 -4.54 3.32 5.99
CA LEU A 18 -4.30 3.94 7.30
C LEU A 18 -2.86 3.76 7.78
N ALA A 19 -2.32 4.80 8.42
CA ALA A 19 -0.91 4.91 8.83
C ALA A 19 -0.56 4.24 10.18
N ASN A 20 -1.30 3.22 10.61
CA ASN A 20 -1.02 2.42 11.82
C ASN A 20 -0.54 0.99 11.48
N VAL A 21 -0.30 0.17 12.50
CA VAL A 21 0.11 -1.24 12.41
C VAL A 21 -0.55 -2.05 13.53
N GLY A 22 -0.77 -3.34 13.32
CA GLY A 22 -1.31 -4.26 14.35
C GLY A 22 -2.81 -4.13 14.62
N ASP A 23 -3.58 -3.66 13.64
CA ASP A 23 -5.04 -3.61 13.70
C ASP A 23 -5.65 -4.99 13.37
N ALA A 24 -6.92 -5.21 13.75
CA ALA A 24 -7.68 -6.36 13.32
C ALA A 24 -7.96 -6.31 11.80
N LYS A 25 -7.98 -5.11 11.21
CA LYS A 25 -8.10 -4.92 9.76
C LYS A 25 -6.75 -4.93 9.05
N THR A 26 -6.73 -5.43 7.83
CA THR A 26 -5.59 -5.31 6.92
C THR A 26 -5.42 -3.86 6.48
N LEU A 27 -4.20 -3.35 6.57
CA LEU A 27 -3.85 -1.96 6.27
C LEU A 27 -2.80 -1.89 5.18
N VAL A 28 -2.94 -0.91 4.28
CA VAL A 28 -1.97 -0.66 3.19
C VAL A 28 -1.61 0.82 3.14
N ILE A 29 -0.33 1.15 2.96
CA ILE A 29 0.13 2.53 2.75
C ILE A 29 1.26 2.57 1.71
N SER A 30 1.46 3.73 1.10
CA SER A 30 2.73 4.06 0.42
C SER A 30 3.61 4.86 1.40
N PRO A 31 4.69 4.30 1.98
CA PRO A 31 5.48 4.98 3.01
C PRO A 31 6.06 6.31 2.54
N ALA A 32 6.51 6.37 1.28
CA ALA A 32 7.07 7.58 0.67
C ALA A 32 6.08 8.76 0.66
N ALA A 33 4.78 8.48 0.55
CA ALA A 33 3.70 9.47 0.50
C ALA A 33 2.91 9.58 1.82
N THR A 34 3.30 8.86 2.87
CA THR A 34 2.58 8.83 4.15
C THR A 34 3.54 8.97 5.34
N THR A 35 4.05 7.88 5.89
CA THR A 35 4.82 7.87 7.14
C THR A 35 6.19 8.52 7.01
N HIS A 36 6.77 8.54 5.81
CA HIS A 36 8.10 9.11 5.53
C HIS A 36 8.01 10.38 4.67
N GLN A 37 6.83 10.97 4.51
CA GLN A 37 6.61 12.12 3.63
C GLN A 37 7.42 13.39 4.01
N GLN A 38 7.91 13.46 5.25
CA GLN A 38 8.70 14.59 5.76
C GLN A 38 10.20 14.48 5.43
N MET A 39 10.65 13.31 4.96
CA MET A 39 12.03 13.07 4.54
C MET A 39 12.25 13.46 3.09
N THR A 40 13.47 13.89 2.73
CA THR A 40 13.82 14.12 1.32
C THR A 40 13.85 12.80 0.54
N ASP A 41 13.82 12.88 -0.79
CA ASP A 41 13.92 11.70 -1.65
C ASP A 41 15.22 10.91 -1.40
N GLU A 42 16.34 11.58 -1.12
CA GLU A 42 17.61 10.92 -0.79
C GLU A 42 17.56 10.24 0.57
N GLU A 43 16.96 10.89 1.58
CA GLU A 43 16.78 10.31 2.90
C GLU A 43 15.84 9.10 2.87
N GLN A 44 14.75 9.18 2.10
CA GLN A 44 13.84 8.05 1.87
C GLN A 44 14.59 6.87 1.24
N GLN A 45 15.35 7.12 0.17
CA GLN A 45 16.18 6.10 -0.49
C GLN A 45 17.19 5.47 0.48
N ALA A 46 17.89 6.29 1.28
CA ALA A 46 18.86 5.83 2.26
C ALA A 46 18.21 4.97 3.37
N ALA A 47 16.96 5.25 3.72
CA ALA A 47 16.16 4.46 4.66
C ALA A 47 15.51 3.21 4.03
N GLY A 48 15.74 2.93 2.74
CA GLY A 48 15.14 1.80 2.04
C GLY A 48 13.68 2.02 1.62
N VAL A 49 13.21 3.27 1.60
CA VAL A 49 11.87 3.66 1.16
C VAL A 49 11.94 4.11 -0.31
N THR A 50 11.56 3.23 -1.23
CA THR A 50 11.39 3.59 -2.64
C THR A 50 10.03 4.24 -2.88
N LYS A 51 9.92 5.04 -3.95
CA LYS A 51 8.65 5.71 -4.33
C LYS A 51 7.51 4.74 -4.67
N ASP A 52 7.83 3.48 -4.96
CA ASP A 52 6.87 2.42 -5.25
C ASP A 52 6.74 1.37 -4.14
N HIS A 53 7.35 1.61 -2.99
CA HIS A 53 7.21 0.77 -1.81
C HIS A 53 5.74 0.81 -1.33
N ILE A 54 5.12 -0.36 -1.21
CA ILE A 54 3.83 -0.54 -0.53
C ILE A 54 4.07 -1.33 0.76
N ARG A 55 3.64 -0.79 1.89
CA ARG A 55 3.67 -1.49 3.18
C ARG A 55 2.30 -2.10 3.45
N VAL A 56 2.28 -3.38 3.84
CA VAL A 56 1.07 -4.12 4.23
C VAL A 56 1.19 -4.56 5.68
N SER A 57 0.21 -4.17 6.52
CA SER A 57 0.00 -4.73 7.86
C SER A 57 -1.19 -5.67 7.78
N VAL A 58 -0.95 -6.98 7.78
CA VAL A 58 -2.00 -7.99 7.61
C VAL A 58 -2.85 -8.07 8.88
N GLY A 59 -4.17 -7.99 8.72
CA GLY A 59 -5.15 -8.13 9.79
C GLY A 59 -5.52 -9.60 10.05
N ILE A 60 -6.69 -9.81 10.62
CA ILE A 60 -7.22 -11.14 10.98
C ILE A 60 -8.41 -11.57 10.12
N GLU A 61 -8.63 -10.91 8.98
CA GLU A 61 -9.68 -11.31 8.03
C GLU A 61 -9.40 -12.67 7.39
N HIS A 62 -10.41 -13.23 6.71
CA HIS A 62 -10.23 -14.48 5.99
C HIS A 62 -9.20 -14.31 4.86
N ILE A 63 -8.25 -15.24 4.76
CA ILE A 63 -7.12 -15.11 3.84
C ILE A 63 -7.55 -14.99 2.37
N ASP A 64 -8.61 -15.68 1.97
CA ASP A 64 -9.11 -15.62 0.59
C ASP A 64 -9.74 -14.26 0.26
N ASP A 65 -10.33 -13.56 1.24
CA ASP A 65 -10.88 -12.23 1.02
C ASP A 65 -9.75 -11.20 0.83
N ILE A 66 -8.67 -11.32 1.61
CA ILE A 66 -7.47 -10.48 1.45
C ILE A 66 -6.84 -10.71 0.08
N LYS A 67 -6.70 -11.97 -0.33
CA LYS A 67 -6.16 -12.32 -1.66
C LYS A 67 -7.03 -11.76 -2.78
N ALA A 68 -8.35 -11.97 -2.71
CA ALA A 68 -9.27 -11.47 -3.72
C ALA A 68 -9.23 -9.93 -3.83
N ASP A 69 -9.11 -9.23 -2.70
CA ASP A 69 -8.98 -7.78 -2.67
C ASP A 69 -7.67 -7.31 -3.33
N PHE A 70 -6.58 -8.01 -3.10
CA PHE A 70 -5.27 -7.65 -3.67
C PHE A 70 -5.23 -7.98 -5.16
N GLU A 71 -5.77 -9.13 -5.58
CA GLU A 71 -5.86 -9.50 -6.99
C GLU A 71 -6.65 -8.46 -7.80
N GLN A 72 -7.82 -8.04 -7.31
CA GLN A 72 -8.62 -7.03 -8.00
C GLN A 72 -7.95 -5.64 -7.99
N ALA A 73 -7.31 -5.24 -6.88
CA ALA A 73 -6.63 -3.96 -6.78
C ALA A 73 -5.37 -3.89 -7.67
N ILE A 74 -4.61 -4.99 -7.77
CA ILE A 74 -3.46 -5.10 -8.68
C ILE A 74 -3.93 -5.02 -10.12
N ALA A 75 -4.98 -5.77 -10.49
CA ALA A 75 -5.53 -5.71 -11.85
C ALA A 75 -5.98 -4.30 -12.22
N ALA A 76 -6.68 -3.60 -11.31
CA ALA A 76 -7.09 -2.20 -11.51
C ALA A 76 -5.88 -1.25 -11.65
N ALA A 77 -4.83 -1.43 -10.86
CA ALA A 77 -3.62 -0.60 -10.91
C ALA A 77 -2.81 -0.77 -12.21
N LEU A 78 -2.87 -1.96 -12.82
CA LEU A 78 -2.16 -2.34 -14.05
C LEU A 78 -2.95 -2.04 -15.32
N GLN A 79 -4.27 -1.86 -15.26
CA GLN A 79 -5.03 -1.34 -16.39
C GLN A 79 -4.52 0.07 -16.72
N LYS A 80 -3.82 0.19 -17.85
CA LYS A 80 -3.30 1.48 -18.36
C LYS A 80 -4.47 2.41 -18.66
N ALA A 81 -4.38 3.66 -18.19
CA ALA A 81 -5.00 4.79 -18.87
C ALA A 81 -4.19 5.09 -20.14
#